data_AF-A0A917FZ37-F1
#
_entry.id   AF-A0A917FZ37-F1
#
_cell.length_a   1.000
_cell.length_b   1.000
_cell.length_c   1.000
_cell.angle_alpha   90.00
_cell.angle_beta   90.00
_cell.angle_gamma   90.00
#
_symmetry.space_group_name_H-M   'P 1'
#
loop_
_entity.id
_entity.type
_entity.pdbx_description
1 polymer ?
#
loop_
_entity_poly.entity_id
_entity_poly.type
_entity_poly.pdbx_seq_one_letter_code
_entity_poly.pdbx_strand_id
1 'polypeptide(L)'
;MMQRIHTFIRSEVFRFIIVGCLNTANYYILYLIFLKLIQLNYLFAHILAFLISMVGSFFLNSYFTYRTKPTLKKFFQFPMTYVVNITVTTVSIYILVDLIGLNDVISPLLASFIAIPFTFIISKKILQQG
;
A
#
# COMPACT_ATOMS: atom_id res chain seq x y z
N MET A 1 3.32 -12.36 28.97
CA MET A 1 4.14 -11.55 28.02
C MET A 1 3.71 -11.74 26.55
N MET A 2 3.50 -12.97 26.06
CA MET A 2 3.07 -13.24 24.67
C MET A 2 1.71 -12.61 24.27
N GLN A 3 0.72 -12.55 25.16
CA GLN A 3 -0.59 -11.96 24.86
C GLN A 3 -0.54 -10.46 24.49
N ARG A 4 0.38 -9.68 25.09
CA ARG A 4 0.53 -8.26 24.74
C ARG A 4 1.07 -8.07 23.31
N ILE A 5 2.00 -8.93 22.88
CA ILE A 5 2.61 -8.84 21.55
C ILE A 5 1.57 -9.08 20.45
N HIS A 6 0.68 -10.07 20.62
CA HIS A 6 -0.40 -10.34 19.67
C HIS A 6 -1.36 -9.16 19.52
N THR A 7 -1.72 -8.48 20.62
CA THR A 7 -2.63 -7.31 20.57
C THR A 7 -1.97 -6.12 19.86
N PHE A 8 -0.68 -5.89 20.08
CA PHE A 8 0.06 -4.83 19.39
C PHE A 8 0.16 -5.08 17.88
N ILE A 9 0.48 -6.31 17.45
CA ILE A 9 0.55 -6.66 16.03
C ILE A 9 -0.84 -6.56 15.37
N ARG A 10 -1.91 -7.01 16.04
CA ARG A 10 -3.30 -6.85 15.53
C ARG A 10 -3.66 -5.38 15.32
N SER A 11 -3.23 -4.51 16.22
CA SER A 11 -3.45 -3.07 16.12
C SER A 11 -2.67 -2.42 14.96
N GLU A 12 -1.45 -2.89 14.69
CA GLU A 12 -0.65 -2.41 13.55
C GLU A 12 -1.27 -2.82 12.22
N VAL A 13 -1.70 -4.08 12.06
CA VAL A 13 -2.35 -4.55 10.83
C VAL A 13 -3.64 -3.77 10.55
N PHE A 14 -4.46 -3.55 11.58
CA PHE A 14 -5.69 -2.77 11.41
C PHE A 14 -5.41 -1.32 11.00
N ARG A 15 -4.43 -0.67 11.63
CA ARG A 15 -4.00 0.69 11.24
C ARG A 15 -3.41 0.72 9.85
N PHE A 16 -2.66 -0.30 9.44
CA PHE A 16 -2.11 -0.42 8.09
C PHE A 16 -3.22 -0.52 7.05
N ILE A 17 -4.24 -1.34 7.28
CA ILE A 17 -5.40 -1.46 6.39
C ILE A 17 -6.13 -0.11 6.29
N ILE A 18 -6.37 0.58 7.41
CA ILE A 18 -6.99 1.91 7.40
C ILE A 18 -6.16 2.89 6.58
N VAL A 19 -4.85 2.95 6.81
CA VAL A 19 -3.95 3.85 6.04
C VAL A 19 -3.94 3.46 4.56
N GLY A 20 -4.01 2.17 4.22
CA GLY A 20 -4.16 1.70 2.85
C GLY A 20 -5.43 2.23 2.19
N CYS A 21 -6.58 2.10 2.86
CA CYS A 21 -7.85 2.64 2.36
C CYS A 21 -7.82 4.17 2.22
N LEU A 22 -7.29 4.88 3.22
CA LEU A 22 -7.14 6.33 3.18
C LEU A 22 -6.20 6.77 2.06
N ASN A 23 -5.10 6.06 1.83
CA ASN A 23 -4.18 6.32 0.74
C ASN A 23 -4.87 6.12 -0.62
N THR A 24 -5.62 5.04 -0.82
CA THR A 24 -6.33 4.81 -2.08
C THR A 24 -7.39 5.89 -2.33
N ALA A 25 -8.14 6.28 -1.30
CA ALA A 25 -9.10 7.38 -1.38
C ALA A 25 -8.40 8.71 -1.72
N ASN A 26 -7.29 9.01 -1.04
CA ASN A 26 -6.50 10.22 -1.27
C ASN A 26 -5.93 10.27 -2.69
N TYR A 27 -5.35 9.17 -3.18
CA TYR A 27 -4.92 9.04 -4.58
C TYR A 27 -6.06 9.34 -5.55
N TYR A 28 -7.23 8.73 -5.35
CA TYR A 28 -8.35 8.89 -6.28
C TYR A 28 -8.91 10.32 -6.28
N ILE A 29 -9.01 10.94 -5.10
CA ILE A 29 -9.42 12.35 -4.96
C ILE A 29 -8.42 13.28 -5.66
N LEU A 30 -7.12 13.10 -5.41
CA LEU A 30 -6.07 13.89 -6.07
C LEU A 30 -6.06 13.69 -7.58
N TYR A 31 -6.23 12.46 -8.04
CA TYR A 31 -6.33 12.13 -9.46
C TYR A 31 -7.50 12.88 -10.11
N LEU A 32 -8.68 12.86 -9.49
CA LEU A 32 -9.84 13.58 -10.00
C LEU A 32 -9.64 15.09 -9.96
N ILE A 33 -8.98 15.64 -8.94
CA ILE A 33 -8.66 17.08 -8.88
C ILE A 33 -7.72 17.45 -10.03
N PHE A 34 -6.64 16.71 -10.23
CA PHE A 34 -5.67 16.99 -11.29
C PHE A 34 -6.25 16.80 -12.69
N LEU A 35 -7.10 15.79 -12.86
CA LEU A 35 -7.76 15.52 -14.14
C LEU A 35 -8.86 16.54 -14.45
N LYS A 36 -9.74 16.86 -13.50
CA LYS A 36 -10.95 17.66 -13.75
C LYS A 36 -10.79 19.16 -13.46
N LEU A 37 -10.08 19.52 -12.39
CA LEU A 37 -9.91 20.93 -12.00
C LEU A 37 -8.68 21.55 -12.66
N ILE A 38 -7.55 20.83 -12.67
CA ILE A 38 -6.29 21.34 -13.27
C ILE A 38 -6.19 20.98 -14.77
N GLN A 39 -7.06 20.10 -15.27
CA GLN A 39 -7.11 19.67 -16.68
C GLN A 39 -5.76 19.11 -17.18
N LEU A 40 -5.00 18.46 -16.30
CA LEU A 40 -3.78 17.77 -16.70
C LEU A 40 -4.12 16.55 -17.54
N ASN A 41 -3.20 16.18 -18.44
CA ASN A 41 -3.26 14.89 -19.12
C ASN A 41 -3.35 13.76 -18.08
N TYR A 42 -4.16 12.74 -18.37
CA TYR A 42 -4.42 11.61 -17.47
C TYR A 42 -3.14 10.97 -16.93
N LEU A 43 -2.08 10.90 -17.73
CA LEU A 43 -0.81 10.31 -17.32
C LEU A 43 -0.09 11.19 -16.28
N PHE A 44 -0.03 12.51 -16.49
CA PHE A 44 0.54 13.44 -15.52
C PHE A 44 -0.30 13.52 -14.24
N ALA A 45 -1.63 13.56 -14.37
CA ALA A 45 -2.54 13.52 -13.23
C ALA A 45 -2.33 12.24 -12.40
N HIS A 46 -2.18 11.10 -13.06
CA HIS A 46 -1.90 9.81 -12.43
C HIS A 46 -0.58 9.81 -11.65
N ILE A 47 0.52 10.22 -12.30
CA ILE A 47 1.85 10.23 -11.68
C ILE A 47 1.90 11.18 -10.48
N LEU A 48 1.36 12.40 -10.60
CA LEU A 48 1.34 13.36 -9.50
C LEU A 48 0.48 12.89 -8.33
N ALA A 49 -0.74 12.40 -8.61
CA ALA A 49 -1.61 11.87 -7.57
C ALA A 49 -0.97 10.67 -6.86
N PHE A 50 -0.31 9.79 -7.61
CA PHE A 50 0.42 8.65 -7.05
C PHE A 50 1.55 9.11 -6.13
N LEU A 51 2.41 10.02 -6.57
CA LEU A 51 3.54 10.50 -5.78
C LEU A 51 3.09 11.22 -4.50
N ILE A 52 2.11 12.12 -4.59
CA ILE A 52 1.61 12.85 -3.43
C ILE A 52 0.93 11.89 -2.45
N SER A 53 0.13 10.95 -2.95
CA SER A 53 -0.52 9.99 -2.09
C SER A 53 0.47 9.04 -1.43
N MET A 54 1.49 8.61 -2.16
CA MET A 54 2.59 7.82 -1.63
C MET A 54 3.32 8.53 -0.48
N VAL A 55 3.62 9.82 -0.64
CA VAL A 55 4.22 10.64 0.42
C VAL A 55 3.30 10.68 1.65
N GLY A 56 2.00 10.92 1.45
CA GLY A 56 1.01 10.90 2.52
C GLY A 56 0.94 9.54 3.24
N SER A 57 0.93 8.45 2.48
CA SER A 57 0.94 7.08 3.00
C SER A 57 2.19 6.77 3.82
N PHE A 58 3.36 7.25 3.39
CA PHE A 58 4.60 7.10 4.14
C PHE A 58 4.52 7.78 5.51
N PHE A 59 4.03 9.02 5.56
CA PHE A 59 3.89 9.75 6.82
C PHE A 59 2.83 9.14 7.73
N LEU A 60 1.67 8.76 7.18
CA LEU A 60 0.62 8.08 7.94
C LEU A 60 1.11 6.75 8.50
N ASN A 61 1.80 5.93 7.70
CA ASN A 61 2.36 4.67 8.21
C ASN A 61 3.45 4.92 9.26
N SER A 62 4.32 5.91 9.07
CA SER A 62 5.38 6.24 10.02
C SER A 62 4.81 6.73 11.36
N TYR A 63 3.90 7.71 11.36
CA TYR A 63 3.38 8.32 12.59
C TYR A 63 2.23 7.52 13.22
N PHE A 64 1.26 7.05 12.42
CA PHE A 64 0.04 6.44 12.92
C PHE A 64 0.16 4.91 13.08
N THR A 65 0.65 4.21 12.04
CA THR A 65 0.75 2.74 12.05
C THR A 65 1.88 2.26 12.97
N TYR A 66 3.12 2.66 12.68
CA TYR A 66 4.31 2.12 13.33
C TYR A 66 4.87 3.03 14.44
N ARG A 67 4.44 4.29 14.53
CA ARG A 67 4.90 5.28 15.52
C ARG A 67 6.43 5.45 15.55
N THR A 68 7.04 5.47 14.37
CA THR A 68 8.48 5.60 14.17
C THR A 68 8.84 6.95 13.57
N LYS A 69 10.04 7.47 13.86
CA LYS A 69 10.54 8.70 13.24
C LYS A 69 10.75 8.49 11.72
N PRO A 70 10.11 9.30 10.85
CA PRO A 70 10.37 9.25 9.42
C PRO A 70 11.81 9.71 9.15
N THR A 71 12.51 8.99 8.29
CA THR A 71 13.86 9.34 7.84
C THR A 71 13.91 9.28 6.32
N LEU A 72 14.81 10.05 5.70
CA LEU A 72 15.01 10.02 4.25
C LEU A 72 15.32 8.61 3.74
N LYS A 73 16.11 7.83 4.49
CA LYS A 73 16.40 6.43 4.15
C LYS A 73 15.11 5.59 4.05
N LYS A 74 14.21 5.73 5.03
CA LYS A 74 12.92 5.02 5.03
C LYS A 74 12.00 5.51 3.90
N PHE A 75 12.04 6.80 3.56
CA PHE A 75 11.27 7.36 2.44
C PHE A 75 11.66 6.75 1.10
N PHE A 76 12.97 6.69 0.79
CA PHE A 76 13.45 6.06 -0.45
C PHE A 76 13.27 4.54 -0.49
N GLN A 77 13.12 3.89 0.65
CA GLN A 77 12.82 2.46 0.72
C GLN A 77 11.32 2.15 0.62
N PHE A 78 10.45 3.08 1.03
CA PHE A 78 9.00 2.91 0.95
C PHE A 78 8.45 2.52 -0.43
N PRO A 79 8.97 3.02 -1.59
CA PRO A 79 8.57 2.54 -2.91
C PRO A 79 8.65 1.01 -3.09
N MET A 80 9.56 0.35 -2.36
CA MET A 80 9.70 -1.11 -2.40
C MET A 80 8.41 -1.83 -1.96
N THR A 81 7.59 -1.22 -1.11
CA THR A 81 6.28 -1.77 -0.73
C THR A 81 5.34 -1.91 -1.93
N TYR A 82 5.38 -0.95 -2.86
CA TYR A 82 4.58 -0.98 -4.10
C TYR A 82 5.14 -1.99 -5.10
N VAL A 83 6.47 -2.10 -5.20
CA VAL A 83 7.12 -3.13 -6.02
C VAL A 83 6.74 -4.54 -5.55
N VAL A 84 6.74 -4.77 -4.24
CA VAL A 84 6.29 -6.04 -3.66
C VAL A 84 4.80 -6.24 -3.88
N ASN A 85 3.98 -5.20 -3.72
CA ASN A 85 2.55 -5.27 -3.97
C ASN A 85 2.25 -5.75 -5.40
N ILE A 86 2.82 -5.09 -6.40
CA ILE A 86 2.58 -5.44 -7.81
C ILE A 86 3.12 -6.83 -8.13
N THR A 87 4.31 -7.18 -7.64
CA THR A 87 4.91 -8.50 -7.85
C THR A 87 4.03 -9.62 -7.29
N VAL A 88 3.63 -9.50 -6.02
CA VAL A 88 2.79 -10.52 -5.37
C VAL A 88 1.41 -10.59 -6.02
N THR A 89 0.83 -9.45 -6.38
CA THR A 89 -0.49 -9.41 -7.04
C THR A 89 -0.41 -10.07 -8.42
N THR A 90 0.58 -9.73 -9.25
CA THR A 90 0.77 -10.32 -10.58
C THR A 90 1.01 -11.83 -10.51
N VAL A 91 1.90 -12.28 -9.63
CA VAL A 91 2.15 -13.73 -9.44
C VAL A 91 0.89 -14.44 -8.94
N SER A 92 0.14 -13.82 -8.02
CA SER A 92 -1.10 -14.41 -7.51
C SER A 92 -2.17 -14.49 -8.60
N ILE A 93 -2.31 -13.47 -9.46
CA ILE A 93 -3.25 -13.50 -10.59
C ILE A 93 -2.87 -14.63 -11.55
N TYR A 94 -1.59 -14.75 -11.92
CA TYR A 94 -1.11 -15.84 -12.78
C TYR A 94 -1.46 -17.22 -12.20
N ILE A 95 -1.21 -17.42 -10.90
CA ILE A 95 -1.55 -18.69 -10.24
C ILE A 95 -3.08 -18.92 -10.21
N LEU A 96 -3.87 -17.89 -9.88
CA LEU A 96 -5.32 -18.00 -9.77
C LEU A 96 -5.99 -18.27 -11.12
N VAL A 97 -5.57 -17.57 -12.17
CA VAL A 97 -6.18 -17.67 -13.50
C VAL A 97 -5.61 -18.89 -14.25
N ASP A 98 -4.29 -18.97 -14.42
CA ASP A 98 -3.68 -19.95 -15.33
C ASP A 98 -3.49 -21.34 -14.71
N LEU A 99 -3.24 -21.42 -13.38
CA LEU A 99 -3.03 -22.71 -12.71
C LEU A 99 -4.30 -23.25 -12.05
N ILE A 100 -5.13 -22.38 -11.48
CA ILE A 100 -6.35 -22.76 -10.76
C ILE A 100 -7.60 -22.66 -11.65
N GLY A 101 -7.56 -21.89 -12.75
CA GLY A 101 -8.69 -21.72 -13.66
C GLY A 101 -9.78 -20.78 -13.12
N LEU A 102 -9.42 -19.89 -12.19
CA LEU A 102 -10.36 -18.95 -11.59
C LEU A 102 -10.69 -17.81 -12.56
N ASN A 103 -11.88 -17.22 -12.41
CA ASN A 103 -12.33 -16.09 -13.19
C ASN A 103 -11.38 -14.88 -13.06
N ASP A 104 -11.02 -14.28 -14.19
CA ASP A 104 -10.10 -13.16 -14.36
C ASP A 104 -10.63 -11.82 -13.80
N VAL A 105 -11.95 -11.69 -13.61
CA VAL A 105 -12.58 -10.52 -12.96
C VAL A 105 -12.40 -10.57 -11.44
N ILE A 106 -12.49 -11.75 -10.83
CA ILE A 106 -12.40 -11.91 -9.36
C ILE A 106 -10.95 -12.07 -8.90
N SER A 107 -10.08 -12.62 -9.75
CA SER A 107 -8.69 -12.94 -9.41
C SER A 107 -7.87 -11.72 -8.94
N PRO A 108 -7.94 -10.52 -9.56
CA PRO A 108 -7.22 -9.35 -9.08
C PRO A 108 -7.64 -8.90 -7.68
N LEU A 109 -8.93 -9.05 -7.34
CA LEU A 109 -9.44 -8.71 -6.02
C LEU A 109 -8.89 -9.66 -4.96
N LEU A 110 -8.88 -10.98 -5.23
CA LEU A 110 -8.30 -11.97 -4.32
C LEU A 110 -6.78 -11.82 -4.19
N ALA A 111 -6.09 -11.59 -5.31
CA ALA A 111 -4.66 -11.32 -5.33
C ALA A 111 -4.29 -10.09 -4.48
N SER A 112 -5.13 -9.04 -4.51
CA SER A 112 -4.95 -7.86 -3.66
C SER A 112 -5.02 -8.20 -2.17
N PHE A 113 -5.96 -9.07 -1.75
CA PHE A 113 -6.02 -9.55 -0.37
C PHE A 113 -4.79 -10.38 0.02
N ILE A 114 -4.28 -11.22 -0.89
CA ILE A 114 -3.06 -11.99 -0.69
C ILE A 114 -1.85 -11.07 -0.55
N ALA A 115 -1.80 -9.94 -1.27
CA ALA A 115 -0.68 -8.99 -1.21
C ALA A 115 -0.61 -8.20 0.11
N ILE A 116 -1.71 -8.05 0.86
CA ILE A 116 -1.77 -7.30 2.14
C ILE A 116 -0.73 -7.80 3.16
N PRO A 117 -0.64 -9.10 3.52
CA PRO A 117 0.34 -9.57 4.49
C PRO A 117 1.78 -9.34 4.04
N PHE A 118 2.11 -9.54 2.75
CA PHE A 118 3.47 -9.32 2.24
C PHE A 118 3.85 -7.84 2.30
N THR A 119 2.95 -6.97 1.86
CA THR A 119 3.17 -5.51 1.89
C THR A 119 3.25 -4.98 3.31
N PHE A 120 2.45 -5.52 4.24
CA PHE A 120 2.55 -5.22 5.67
C PHE A 120 3.92 -5.62 6.23
N ILE A 121 4.40 -6.84 5.96
CA ILE A 121 5.72 -7.31 6.45
C ILE A 121 6.84 -6.41 5.94
N ILE A 122 6.82 -6.05 4.66
CA ILE A 122 7.86 -5.20 4.06
C ILE A 122 7.77 -3.77 4.58
N SER A 123 6.57 -3.20 4.65
CA SER A 123 6.34 -1.86 5.21
C SER A 123 6.80 -1.80 6.67
N LYS A 124 6.45 -2.81 7.47
CA LYS A 124 6.89 -2.96 8.85
C LYS A 124 8.41 -3.07 8.94
N LYS A 125 9.04 -3.90 8.10
CA LYS A 125 10.49 -4.07 8.08
C LYS A 125 11.20 -2.75 7.77
N ILE A 126 10.75 -2.02 6.74
CA ILE A 126 11.36 -0.73 6.35
C ILE A 126 11.16 0.32 7.45
N LEU A 127 9.97 0.39 8.04
CA LEU A 127 9.64 1.47 8.98
C LEU A 127 10.07 1.19 10.42
N GLN A 128 10.11 -0.07 10.86
CA GLN A 128 10.58 -0.46 12.20
C GLN A 128 12.07 -0.78 12.26
N GLN A 129 12.75 -1.11 11.16
CA GLN A 129 14.21 -1.18 11.18
C GLN A 129 14.79 0.24 11.20
N GLY A 130 15.27 0.65 12.37
CA GLY A 130 15.94 1.93 12.59
C GLY A 130 15.87 2.34 14.04
#